data_AF-L5NQA3-F1
#
_entry.id   AF-L5NQA3-F1
#
_cell.length_a   1.000
_cell.length_b   1.000
_cell.length_c   1.000
_cell.angle_alpha   90.00
_cell.angle_beta   90.00
_cell.angle_gamma   90.00
#
_symmetry.space_group_name_H-M   'P 1'
#
loop_
_entity.id
_entity.type
_entity.pdbx_description
1 polymer ?
#
loop_
_entity_poly.entity_id
_entity_poly.type
_entity_poly.pdbx_seq_one_letter_code
_entity_poly.pdbx_strand_id
1 'polypeptide(L)'
;YTSNRFTDENWAVLDAIRAIADEKGATPAQVSLAWLLHKPVVDAPIIGPRRLDHLEENVGALDVALSDDDIERIEAPKTPRWPAPGKD
;
A
#
# COMPACT_ATOMS: atom_id res chain seq x y z
N TYR A 1 -10.19 -18.86 0.63
CA TYR A 1 -8.97 -18.07 0.32
C TYR A 1 -9.27 -16.60 0.01
N THR A 2 -10.36 -16.25 -0.68
CA THR A 2 -10.67 -14.86 -1.07
C THR A 2 -11.59 -14.08 -0.12
N SER A 3 -12.32 -14.75 0.78
CA SER A 3 -13.27 -14.10 1.70
C SER A 3 -12.62 -13.06 2.62
N ASN A 4 -11.32 -13.21 2.91
CA ASN A 4 -10.59 -12.30 3.79
C ASN A 4 -10.04 -11.04 3.08
N ARG A 5 -10.39 -10.82 1.81
CA ARG A 5 -9.96 -9.63 1.03
C ARG A 5 -10.94 -8.47 1.15
N PHE A 6 -12.24 -8.76 1.25
CA PHE A 6 -13.31 -7.76 1.24
C PHE A 6 -13.85 -7.55 2.66
N THR A 7 -13.01 -7.01 3.53
CA THR A 7 -13.36 -6.68 4.92
C THR A 7 -13.48 -5.17 5.09
N ASP A 8 -14.25 -4.73 6.08
CA ASP A 8 -14.41 -3.30 6.36
C ASP A 8 -13.07 -2.61 6.66
N GLU A 9 -12.14 -3.30 7.36
CA GLU A 9 -10.78 -2.82 7.58
C GLU A 9 -10.04 -2.57 6.25
N ASN A 10 -10.08 -3.52 5.31
CA ASN A 10 -9.39 -3.38 4.03
C ASN A 10 -10.02 -2.28 3.16
N TRP A 11 -11.34 -2.08 3.24
CA TRP A 11 -12.01 -0.97 2.57
C TRP A 11 -11.61 0.38 3.16
N ALA A 12 -11.54 0.49 4.48
CA ALA A 12 -11.07 1.70 5.16
C ALA A 12 -9.61 2.05 4.81
N VAL A 13 -8.72 1.04 4.69
CA VAL A 13 -7.36 1.25 4.19
C VAL A 13 -7.37 1.80 2.75
N LEU A 14 -8.20 1.23 1.87
CA LEU A 14 -8.31 1.71 0.49
C LEU A 14 -8.82 3.15 0.41
N ASP A 15 -9.76 3.54 1.27
CA ASP A 15 -10.29 4.91 1.32
C ASP A 15 -9.21 5.90 1.78
N ALA A 16 -8.38 5.53 2.77
CA ALA A 16 -7.23 6.34 3.18
C ALA A 16 -6.22 6.51 2.04
N ILE A 17 -5.88 5.43 1.34
CA ILE A 17 -4.96 5.45 0.19
C ILE A 17 -5.49 6.37 -0.92
N ARG A 18 -6.79 6.30 -1.24
CA ARG A 18 -7.41 7.14 -2.27
C ARG A 18 -7.37 8.63 -1.91
N ALA A 19 -7.70 8.97 -0.66
CA ALA A 19 -7.64 10.35 -0.20
C ALA A 19 -6.21 10.92 -0.30
N ILE A 20 -5.21 10.14 0.13
CA ILE A 20 -3.79 10.54 0.04
C ILE A 20 -3.34 10.65 -1.42
N ALA A 21 -3.80 9.75 -2.29
CA ALA A 21 -3.51 9.79 -3.73
C ALA A 21 -4.03 11.09 -4.36
N ASP A 22 -5.28 11.48 -4.04
CA ASP A 22 -5.88 12.73 -4.50
C ASP A 22 -5.12 13.95 -3.97
N GLU A 23 -4.74 13.95 -2.68
CA GLU A 23 -3.97 15.03 -2.04
C GLU A 23 -2.58 15.22 -2.66
N LYS A 24 -1.94 14.13 -3.13
CA LYS A 24 -0.57 14.13 -3.67
C LYS A 24 -0.52 14.16 -5.21
N GLY A 25 -1.66 14.12 -5.89
CA GLY A 25 -1.71 14.01 -7.35
C GLY A 25 -1.07 12.72 -7.86
N ALA A 26 -1.19 11.63 -7.10
CA ALA A 26 -0.64 10.31 -7.40
C ALA A 26 -1.76 9.31 -7.65
N THR A 27 -1.43 8.10 -8.09
CA THR A 27 -2.41 7.01 -8.19
C THR A 27 -2.44 6.17 -6.91
N PRO A 28 -3.56 5.48 -6.59
CA PRO A 28 -3.62 4.57 -5.44
C PRO A 28 -2.53 3.48 -5.48
N ALA A 29 -2.13 3.03 -6.67
CA ALA A 29 -1.05 2.05 -6.83
C ALA A 29 0.30 2.65 -6.40
N GLN A 30 0.56 3.89 -6.81
CA GLN A 30 1.78 4.62 -6.42
C GLN A 30 1.86 4.84 -4.91
N VAL A 31 0.77 5.30 -4.28
CA VAL A 31 0.71 5.50 -2.82
C VAL A 31 0.93 4.18 -2.07
N SER A 32 0.32 3.09 -2.54
CA SER A 32 0.49 1.77 -1.93
C SER A 32 1.93 1.27 -1.99
N LEU A 33 2.59 1.46 -3.14
CA LEU A 33 4.00 1.07 -3.32
C LEU A 33 4.95 1.97 -2.54
N ALA A 34 4.68 3.29 -2.49
CA ALA A 34 5.44 4.23 -1.68
C ALA A 34 5.36 3.89 -0.18
N TRP A 35 4.18 3.51 0.32
CA TRP A 35 4.01 3.03 1.70
C TRP A 35 4.86 1.77 1.97
N LEU A 36 4.90 0.83 1.02
CA LEU A 36 5.69 -0.39 1.16
C LEU A 36 7.19 -0.10 1.15
N LEU A 37 7.64 0.78 0.26
CA LEU A 37 9.03 1.25 0.17
C LEU A 37 9.47 2.05 1.41
N HIS A 38 8.54 2.67 2.14
CA HIS A 38 8.84 3.38 3.37
C HIS A 38 9.21 2.44 4.54
N LYS A 39 8.94 1.13 4.43
CA LYS A 39 9.22 0.18 5.51
C LYS A 39 10.71 -0.16 5.56
N PRO A 40 11.37 -0.04 6.73
CA PRO A 40 12.83 -0.23 6.85
C PRO A 40 13.30 -1.66 6.53
N VAL A 41 12.38 -2.63 6.54
CA VAL A 41 12.67 -4.04 6.23
C VAL A 41 12.49 -4.39 4.75
N VAL A 42 12.13 -3.42 3.90
CA VAL A 42 11.85 -3.64 2.49
C VAL A 42 12.96 -3.02 1.65
N ASP A 43 13.81 -3.85 1.04
CA ASP A 43 14.81 -3.39 0.07
C ASP A 43 14.18 -3.01 -1.27
N ALA A 44 13.27 -3.86 -1.79
CA ALA A 44 12.56 -3.61 -3.03
C ALA A 44 11.25 -4.45 -3.13
N PRO A 45 10.12 -3.85 -3.56
CA PRO A 45 8.91 -4.60 -3.83
C PRO A 45 9.01 -5.39 -5.14
N ILE A 46 8.49 -6.62 -5.14
CA ILE A 46 8.30 -7.41 -6.36
C ILE A 46 6.96 -7.02 -6.99
N ILE A 47 6.99 -6.40 -8.18
CA ILE A 47 5.80 -6.00 -8.93
C ILE A 47 5.63 -6.85 -10.21
N GLY A 48 4.38 -7.07 -10.62
CA GLY A 48 4.04 -7.89 -11.79
C GLY A 48 3.10 -7.19 -12.78
N PRO A 49 3.48 -6.04 -13.37
CA PRO A 49 2.66 -5.38 -14.39
C PRO A 49 2.59 -6.24 -15.66
N ARG A 50 1.39 -6.34 -16.25
CA ARG A 50 1.17 -7.06 -17.52
C ARG A 50 1.25 -6.15 -18.76
N ARG A 51 1.38 -4.85 -18.54
CA ARG A 51 1.38 -3.81 -19.57
C ARG A 51 2.41 -2.75 -19.17
N LEU A 52 2.95 -2.05 -20.18
CA LEU A 52 4.01 -1.08 -19.96
C LEU A 52 3.53 0.15 -19.19
N ASP A 53 2.31 0.63 -19.47
CA ASP A 53 1.68 1.74 -18.76
C ASP A 53 1.56 1.47 -17.25
N HIS A 54 1.23 0.24 -16.84
CA HIS A 54 1.21 -0.14 -15.41
C HIS A 54 2.62 -0.19 -14.81
N LEU A 55 3.64 -0.55 -15.59
CA LEU A 55 5.02 -0.52 -15.11
C LEU A 55 5.46 0.93 -14.86
N GLU A 56 5.20 1.82 -15.83
CA GLU A 56 5.50 3.25 -15.74
C GLU A 56 4.76 3.89 -14.56
N GLU A 57 3.47 3.59 -14.38
CA GLU A 57 2.68 4.03 -13.23
C GLU A 57 3.34 3.58 -11.91
N ASN A 58 3.65 2.29 -11.78
CA ASN A 58 4.25 1.74 -10.55
C ASN A 58 5.63 2.34 -10.24
N VAL A 59 6.45 2.62 -11.26
CA VAL A 59 7.77 3.26 -11.09
C VAL A 59 7.61 4.67 -10.52
N GLY A 60 6.55 5.40 -10.90
CA GLY A 60 6.25 6.72 -10.34
C GLY A 60 6.00 6.74 -8.83
N ALA A 61 5.83 5.57 -8.18
CA ALA A 61 5.79 5.49 -6.72
C ALA A 61 7.07 6.02 -6.05
N LEU A 62 8.21 6.00 -6.74
CA LEU A 62 9.49 6.50 -6.23
C LEU A 62 9.49 8.02 -6.02
N ASP A 63 8.58 8.74 -6.70
CA ASP A 63 8.44 10.20 -6.60
C ASP A 63 7.40 10.62 -5.56
N VAL A 64 6.69 9.66 -4.93
CA VAL A 64 5.65 9.93 -3.93
C VAL A 64 6.26 9.98 -2.54
N ALA A 65 6.36 11.17 -1.96
CA ALA A 65 6.75 11.35 -0.56
C ALA A 65 5.53 11.23 0.37
N LEU A 66 5.59 10.31 1.33
CA LEU A 66 4.59 10.15 2.40
C LEU A 66 5.13 10.74 3.70
N SER A 67 4.29 11.51 4.41
CA SER A 67 4.59 11.95 5.78
C SER A 67 4.30 10.84 6.79
N ASP A 68 4.77 11.01 8.03
CA ASP A 68 4.43 10.09 9.11
C ASP A 68 2.90 10.03 9.34
N ASP A 69 2.20 11.16 9.21
CA ASP A 69 0.74 11.21 9.29
C ASP A 69 0.06 10.43 8.17
N ASP A 70 0.60 10.46 6.94
CA ASP A 70 0.09 9.67 5.82
C ASP A 70 0.25 8.17 6.10
N ILE A 71 1.41 7.78 6.63
CA ILE A 71 1.68 6.39 7.02
C ILE A 71 0.71 5.94 8.11
N GLU A 72 0.50 6.76 9.14
CA GLU A 72 -0.45 6.45 10.22
C GLU A 72 -1.89 6.33 9.69
N ARG A 73 -2.33 7.22 8.80
CA ARG A 73 -3.66 7.15 8.16
C ARG A 73 -3.88 5.85 7.40
N ILE A 74 -2.85 5.35 6.70
CA ILE A 74 -2.93 4.09 5.95
C ILE A 74 -3.00 2.89 6.90
N GLU A 75 -2.29 2.91 8.01
CA GLU A 75 -2.15 1.75 8.92
C GLU A 75 -3.24 1.66 9.99
N ALA A 76 -3.74 2.80 10.48
CA ALA A 76 -4.70 2.86 11.58
C ALA A 76 -5.95 1.96 11.41
N PRO A 77 -6.55 1.79 10.22
CA PRO A 77 -7.72 0.93 10.06
C PRO A 77 -7.40 -0.57 10.16
N LYS A 78 -6.13 -0.97 10.02
CA LYS A 78 -5.73 -2.37 9.92
C LYS A 78 -5.23 -2.90 11.26
N THR A 79 -5.94 -3.86 11.83
CA THR A 79 -5.38 -4.66 12.93
C THR A 79 -4.34 -5.64 12.37
N PRO A 80 -3.06 -5.60 12.81
CA PRO A 80 -2.04 -6.55 12.38
C PRO A 80 -2.39 -7.98 12.82
N ARG A 81 -2.23 -8.96 11.93
CA ARG A 81 -2.40 -10.38 12.25
C ARG A 81 -1.18 -11.14 11.79
N TRP A 82 -0.45 -11.70 12.74
CA TRP A 82 0.63 -12.64 12.45
C TRP A 82 0.04 -14.03 12.16
N PRO A 83 0.65 -14.86 11.28
CA PRO A 83 0.27 -16.26 11.20
C PRO A 83 0.28 -16.93 12.59
N ALA A 84 -0.60 -17.91 12.77
CA ALA A 84 -0.71 -18.64 14.02
C ALA A 84 0.66 -19.19 14.47
N PRO A 85 0.95 -19.20 15.79
CA PRO A 85 2.19 -19.79 16.31
C PRO A 85 2.42 -21.20 15.76
N GLY A 86 3.65 -21.53 15.36
CA GLY A 86 4.03 -22.86 14.86
C GLY A 86 3.92 -23.05 13.34
N LYS A 87 3.85 -21.96 12.57
CA LYS A 87 4.15 -21.96 11.13
C LYS A 87 5.51 -21.31 10.91
N ASP A 88 6.52 -22.03 11.36
CA ASP A 88 7.94 -21.76 11.12
C ASP A 88 8.37 -22.58 9.89
#